data_AF-A0A363U8Q3-F1
#
_entry.id   AF-A0A363U8Q3-F1
#
_cell.length_a   1.000
_cell.length_b   1.000
_cell.length_c   1.000
_cell.angle_alpha   90.00
_cell.angle_beta   90.00
_cell.angle_gamma   90.00
#
_symmetry.space_group_name_H-M   'P 1'
#
loop_
_entity.id
_entity.type
_entity.pdbx_description
1 polymer ?
#
loop_
_entity_poly.entity_id
_entity_poly.type
_entity_poly.pdbx_seq_one_letter_code
_entity_poly.pdbx_strand_id
1 'polypeptide(L)'
;MVEKKTTRTPVLIWLIVSQLLALGSLLFWLVMAGLSVMAFDSGESPEAWAFVIAVWSYPIWPLGCSIAAWIAYARKKDRLAGILTTLTFLPVLILLLVILIGNRLM
;
A
#
# COMPACT_ATOMS: atom_id res chain seq x y z
N MET A 1 29.83 28.02 13.37
CA MET A 1 28.53 27.31 13.31
C MET A 1 28.80 25.93 12.74
N VAL A 2 28.53 24.85 13.48
CA VAL A 2 28.75 23.48 12.97
C VAL A 2 27.55 23.11 12.09
N GLU A 3 27.78 22.92 10.79
CA GLU A 3 26.75 22.46 9.87
C GLU A 3 26.37 21.02 10.22
N LYS A 4 25.15 20.80 10.72
CA LYS A 4 24.64 19.47 11.04
C LYS A 4 24.41 18.72 9.73
N LYS A 5 25.34 17.85 9.34
CA LYS A 5 25.20 16.96 8.18
C LYS A 5 23.92 16.14 8.32
N THR A 6 22.88 16.48 7.56
CA THR A 6 21.62 15.73 7.54
C THR A 6 21.86 14.36 6.93
N THR A 7 21.77 13.32 7.75
CA THR A 7 21.96 11.93 7.30
C THR A 7 20.70 11.45 6.58
N ARG A 8 20.88 10.84 5.40
CA ARG A 8 19.78 10.29 4.58
C ARG A 8 19.46 8.83 4.94
N THR A 9 20.26 8.25 5.84
CA THR A 9 20.17 6.86 6.29
C THR A 9 18.79 6.48 6.83
N PRO A 10 18.12 7.31 7.67
CA PRO A 10 16.79 6.94 8.18
C PRO A 10 15.76 6.77 7.06
N VAL A 11 15.79 7.64 6.05
CA VAL A 11 14.89 7.56 4.90
C VAL A 11 15.19 6.32 4.06
N LEU A 12 16.47 5.98 3.88
CA LEU A 12 16.87 4.77 3.17
C LEU A 12 16.40 3.50 3.89
N ILE A 13 16.60 3.43 5.21
CA ILE A 13 16.11 2.32 6.03
C ILE A 13 14.59 2.21 5.89
N TRP A 14 13.88 3.34 5.96
CA TRP A 14 12.42 3.34 5.83
C TRP A 14 11.96 2.88 4.44
N LEU A 15 12.62 3.32 3.36
CA LEU A 15 12.35 2.83 2.01
C LEU A 15 12.45 1.31 1.92
N ILE A 16 13.55 0.74 2.43
CA ILE A 16 13.79 -0.72 2.38
C ILE A 16 12.76 -1.47 3.22
N VAL A 17 12.58 -1.08 4.48
CA VAL A 17 11.63 -1.74 5.39
C VAL A 17 10.21 -1.68 4.82
N SER A 18 9.79 -0.53 4.29
CA SER A 18 8.45 -0.40 3.71
C SER A 18 8.27 -1.24 2.44
N GLN A 19 9.32 -1.46 1.64
CA GLN A 19 9.23 -2.39 0.51
C GLN A 19 9.08 -3.83 0.97
N LEU A 20 9.82 -4.25 1.99
CA LEU A 20 9.69 -5.60 2.54
C LEU A 20 8.28 -5.84 3.11
N LEU A 21 7.71 -4.84 3.79
CA LEU A 21 6.34 -4.90 4.29
C LEU A 21 5.31 -4.93 3.14
N ALA A 22 5.51 -4.15 2.09
CA ALA A 22 4.64 -4.16 0.91
C ALA A 22 4.71 -5.49 0.15
N LEU A 23 5.90 -6.09 0.03
CA LEU A 23 6.05 -7.44 -0.53
C LEU A 23 5.35 -8.48 0.36
N GLY A 24 5.50 -8.37 1.68
CA GLY A 24 4.78 -9.22 2.63
C GLY A 24 3.26 -9.10 2.49
N SER A 25 2.73 -7.89 2.28
CA SER A 25 1.29 -7.69 2.10
C SER A 25 0.76 -8.28 0.79
N LEU A 26 1.59 -8.40 -0.25
CA LEU A 26 1.21 -9.07 -1.50
C LEU A 26 0.92 -10.57 -1.31
N LEU A 27 1.54 -11.23 -0.31
CA LEU A 27 1.23 -12.62 0.00
C LEU A 27 -0.20 -12.78 0.52
N PHE A 28 -0.63 -11.90 1.42
CA PHE A 28 -2.01 -11.87 1.92
C PHE A 28 -3.00 -11.46 0.82
N TRP A 29 -2.61 -10.48 -0.01
CA TRP A 29 -3.40 -10.09 -1.17
C TRP A 29 -3.64 -11.26 -2.12
N LEU A 30 -2.65 -12.10 -2.40
CA LEU A 30 -2.80 -13.22 -3.32
C LEU A 30 -3.90 -14.20 -2.86
N VAL A 31 -3.98 -14.47 -1.56
CA VAL A 31 -5.06 -15.26 -0.96
C VAL A 31 -6.40 -14.58 -1.16
N MET A 32 -6.49 -13.28 -0.86
CA MET A 32 -7.73 -12.51 -1.04
C MET A 32 -8.17 -12.42 -2.51
N ALA A 33 -7.24 -12.29 -3.45
CA ALA A 33 -7.52 -12.29 -4.87
C ALA A 33 -8.15 -13.62 -5.30
N GLY A 34 -7.62 -14.75 -4.83
CA GLY A 34 -8.21 -16.07 -5.08
C GLY A 34 -9.61 -16.21 -4.50
N LEU A 35 -9.80 -15.83 -3.23
CA LEU A 35 -11.11 -15.87 -2.57
C LEU A 35 -12.12 -14.91 -3.22
N SER A 36 -11.67 -13.79 -3.78
CA SER A 36 -12.57 -12.80 -4.37
C SER A 36 -13.38 -13.32 -5.55
N VAL A 37 -12.82 -14.27 -6.31
CA VAL A 37 -13.47 -14.86 -7.50
C VAL A 37 -14.71 -15.67 -7.11
N MET A 38 -14.80 -16.18 -5.88
CA MET A 38 -15.98 -16.88 -5.36
C MET A 38 -17.22 -15.96 -5.29
N ALA A 39 -17.06 -14.64 -5.40
CA ALA A 39 -18.18 -13.72 -5.54
C ALA A 39 -19.04 -14.02 -6.78
N PHE A 40 -18.47 -14.68 -7.79
CA PHE A 40 -19.18 -15.11 -9.01
C PHE A 40 -19.93 -16.44 -8.87
N ASP A 41 -19.83 -17.15 -7.73
CA ASP A 41 -20.53 -18.44 -7.52
C ASP A 41 -22.06 -18.29 -7.61
N SER A 42 -22.58 -17.09 -7.34
CA SER A 42 -24.01 -16.74 -7.46
C SER A 42 -24.40 -16.16 -8.83
N GLY A 43 -23.46 -16.14 -9.79
CA GLY A 43 -23.60 -15.51 -11.10
C GLY A 43 -22.83 -14.20 -11.22
N GLU A 44 -22.77 -13.67 -12.44
CA GLU A 44 -22.14 -12.37 -12.71
C GLU A 44 -23.10 -11.22 -12.39
N SER A 45 -22.62 -10.27 -11.57
CA SER A 45 -23.32 -9.03 -11.30
C SER A 45 -22.33 -7.84 -11.28
N PRO A 46 -22.80 -6.60 -11.47
CA PRO A 46 -21.95 -5.42 -11.33
C PRO A 46 -21.25 -5.33 -9.96
N GLU A 47 -21.89 -5.79 -8.89
CA GLU A 47 -21.35 -5.80 -7.53
C GLU A 47 -20.22 -6.83 -7.37
N ALA A 48 -20.39 -8.04 -7.92
CA ALA A 48 -19.34 -9.06 -7.91
C ALA A 48 -18.11 -8.59 -8.70
N TRP A 49 -18.32 -7.99 -9.86
CA TRP A 49 -17.26 -7.37 -10.66
C TRP A 49 -16.55 -6.24 -9.90
N ALA A 50 -17.31 -5.33 -9.29
CA ALA A 50 -16.76 -4.23 -8.51
C ALA A 50 -15.89 -4.73 -7.34
N PHE A 51 -16.33 -5.77 -6.64
CA PHE A 51 -15.58 -6.38 -5.55
C PHE A 51 -14.25 -6.99 -6.03
N VAL A 52 -14.30 -7.81 -7.08
CA VAL A 52 -13.10 -8.45 -7.64
C VAL A 52 -12.12 -7.39 -8.16
N ILE A 53 -12.59 -6.41 -8.94
CA ILE A 53 -11.75 -5.32 -9.45
C ILE A 53 -11.11 -4.55 -8.28
N ALA A 54 -11.87 -4.23 -7.24
CA ALA A 54 -11.33 -3.54 -6.07
C ALA A 54 -10.21 -4.34 -5.39
N VAL A 55 -10.40 -5.64 -5.16
CA VAL A 55 -9.37 -6.52 -4.57
C VAL A 55 -8.14 -6.61 -5.48
N TRP A 56 -8.34 -6.86 -6.78
CA TRP A 56 -7.25 -7.04 -7.74
C TRP A 56 -6.46 -5.75 -8.01
N SER A 57 -7.06 -4.58 -7.80
CA SER A 57 -6.37 -3.29 -7.95
C SER A 57 -5.32 -3.01 -6.86
N TYR A 58 -5.37 -3.75 -5.74
CA TYR A 58 -4.51 -3.50 -4.58
C TYR A 58 -3.02 -3.35 -4.91
N PRO A 59 -2.36 -4.21 -5.73
CA PRO A 59 -0.92 -4.10 -5.97
C PRO A 59 -0.50 -2.85 -6.72
N ILE A 60 -1.41 -2.22 -7.48
CA ILE A 60 -1.11 -1.04 -8.31
C ILE A 60 -0.63 0.11 -7.42
N TRP A 61 -1.27 0.30 -6.26
CA TRP A 61 -0.97 1.39 -5.34
C TRP A 61 0.42 1.30 -4.69
N PRO A 62 0.79 0.21 -3.96
CA PRO A 62 2.10 0.09 -3.34
C PRO A 62 3.23 0.06 -4.38
N LEU A 63 3.02 -0.53 -5.56
CA LEU A 63 3.99 -0.50 -6.66
C LEU A 63 4.22 0.94 -7.16
N GLY A 64 3.15 1.69 -7.41
CA GLY A 64 3.23 3.09 -7.84
C GLY A 64 3.94 3.98 -6.80
N CYS A 65 3.56 3.85 -5.53
CA CYS A 65 4.16 4.60 -4.43
C CYS A 65 5.65 4.25 -4.25
N SER A 66 6.00 2.96 -4.34
CA SER A 66 7.37 2.48 -4.25
C SER A 66 8.27 3.08 -5.33
N ILE A 67 7.85 2.97 -6.59
CA ILE A 67 8.59 3.52 -7.73
C ILE A 67 8.78 5.03 -7.56
N ALA A 68 7.70 5.76 -7.24
CA ALA A 68 7.75 7.19 -7.02
C ALA A 68 8.68 7.58 -5.86
N ALA A 69 8.69 6.80 -4.77
CA ALA A 69 9.53 7.04 -3.60
C ALA A 69 11.02 6.86 -3.92
N TRP A 70 11.38 5.81 -4.66
CA TRP A 70 12.75 5.60 -5.12
C TRP A 70 13.21 6.67 -6.11
N ILE A 71 12.34 7.12 -7.03
CA ILE A 71 12.63 8.25 -7.92
C ILE A 71 12.87 9.53 -7.12
N ALA A 72 12.04 9.82 -6.11
CA ALA A 72 12.21 10.97 -5.24
C ALA A 72 13.54 10.91 -4.45
N TYR A 73 13.89 9.74 -3.93
CA TYR A 73 15.15 9.51 -3.24
C TYR A 73 16.36 9.70 -4.16
N ALA A 74 16.31 9.17 -5.39
CA ALA A 74 17.36 9.35 -6.39
C ALA A 74 17.56 10.85 -6.74
N ARG A 75 16.48 11.62 -6.77
CA ARG A 75 16.47 13.07 -7.02
C ARG A 75 16.81 13.92 -5.78
N LYS A 76 17.32 13.31 -4.70
CA LYS A 76 17.64 13.97 -3.41
C LYS A 76 16.45 14.67 -2.73
N LYS A 77 15.21 14.28 -3.06
CA LYS A 77 13.98 14.81 -2.44
C LYS A 77 13.56 13.93 -1.25
N ASP A 78 14.36 13.92 -0.19
CA ASP A 78 14.23 12.96 0.93
C ASP A 78 12.88 13.05 1.65
N ARG A 79 12.35 14.27 1.86
CA ARG A 79 11.02 14.46 2.46
C ARG A 79 9.92 13.82 1.60
N LEU A 80 9.98 14.00 0.29
CA LEU A 80 9.00 13.42 -0.64
C LEU A 80 9.13 11.90 -0.68
N ALA A 81 10.35 11.36 -0.68
CA ALA A 81 10.59 9.92 -0.62
C ALA A 81 9.98 9.29 0.65
N GLY A 82 10.19 9.93 1.81
CA GLY A 82 9.61 9.49 3.08
C GLY A 82 8.07 9.54 3.09
N ILE A 83 7.46 10.56 2.47
CA ILE A 83 6.00 10.65 2.33
C ILE A 83 5.47 9.54 1.42
N LEU A 84 6.04 9.41 0.21
CA LEU A 84 5.58 8.43 -0.79
C LEU A 84 5.71 7.00 -0.28
N THR A 85 6.81 6.66 0.40
CA THR A 85 7.00 5.31 0.91
C THR A 85 6.08 4.99 2.09
N THR A 86 5.65 6.01 2.85
CA THR A 86 4.61 5.86 3.88
C THR A 86 3.21 5.71 3.25
N LEU A 87 2.95 6.42 2.15
CA LEU A 87 1.67 6.34 1.42
C LEU A 87 1.40 4.95 0.84
N THR A 88 2.42 4.13 0.64
CA THR A 88 2.31 2.69 0.33
C THR A 88 1.29 1.98 1.22
N PHE A 89 1.18 2.35 2.50
CA PHE A 89 0.30 1.71 3.48
C PHE A 89 -1.12 2.27 3.52
N LEU A 90 -1.42 3.33 2.76
CA LEU A 90 -2.71 4.02 2.82
C LEU A 90 -3.91 3.09 2.57
N PRO A 91 -3.91 2.16 1.58
CA PRO A 91 -5.04 1.26 1.36
C PRO A 91 -5.32 0.36 2.56
N VAL A 92 -4.26 -0.13 3.22
CA VAL A 92 -4.39 -0.97 4.42
C VAL A 92 -4.97 -0.16 5.57
N LEU A 93 -4.53 1.08 5.76
CA LEU A 93 -5.07 1.97 6.80
C LEU A 93 -6.55 2.29 6.56
N ILE A 94 -6.95 2.55 5.31
CA ILE A 94 -8.34 2.77 4.94
C ILE A 94 -9.18 1.52 5.24
N LEU A 95 -8.70 0.33 4.85
CA LEU A 95 -9.40 -0.92 5.12
C LEU A 95 -9.62 -1.13 6.63
N LEU A 96 -8.58 -0.94 7.45
CA LEU A 96 -8.67 -1.05 8.90
C LEU A 96 -9.68 -0.05 9.48
N LEU A 97 -9.70 1.18 8.97
CA LEU A 97 -10.65 2.21 9.41
C LEU A 97 -12.10 1.83 9.05
N VAL A 98 -12.34 1.31 7.85
CA VAL A 98 -13.67 0.82 7.44
C VAL A 98 -14.13 -0.33 8.35
N ILE A 99 -13.25 -1.29 8.65
CA ILE A 99 -13.56 -2.41 9.55
C ILE A 99 -13.89 -1.89 10.96
N LEU A 100 -13.10 -0.97 11.50
CA LEU A 100 -13.30 -0.41 12.83
C LEU A 100 -14.61 0.37 12.95
N ILE A 101 -14.98 1.14 11.93
CA ILE A 101 -16.24 1.89 11.89
C ILE A 101 -17.41 0.92 11.73
N GLY A 102 -17.32 -0.03 10.79
CA GLY A 102 -18.38 -1.02 10.56
C GLY A 102 -18.70 -1.85 11.80
N ASN A 103 -17.67 -2.30 12.52
CA ASN A 103 -17.83 -3.08 13.75
C ASN A 103 -18.43 -2.29 14.94
N ARG A 104 -18.51 -0.96 14.85
CA ARG A 104 -19.20 -0.15 15.87
C ARG A 104 -20.66 0.16 15.51
N LEU A 105 -21.05 -0.04 14.25
CA LEU A 105 -22.38 0.26 13.73
C LEU A 105 -23.30 -0.97 13.64
N MET A 106 -22.73 -2.17 13.80
CA MET A 106 -23.43 -3.46 13.94
C MET A 106 -23.55 -3.83 15.42
#